data_AF-A0A832HAM2-F1
#
_entry.id   AF-A0A832HAM2-F1
#
_cell.length_a   1.000
_cell.length_b   1.000
_cell.length_c   1.000
_cell.angle_alpha   90.00
_cell.angle_beta   90.00
_cell.angle_gamma   90.00
#
_symmetry.space_group_name_H-M   'P 1'
#
loop_
_entity.id
_entity.type
_entity.pdbx_description
1 polymer ?
#
loop_
_entity_poly.entity_id
_entity_poly.type
_entity_poly.pdbx_seq_one_letter_code
_entity_poly.pdbx_strand_id
1 'polypeptide(L)'
;MITFLGQKLKFVLIFVFVIIAVSFVFFDSWSSAPGGGSAIPAKIRGRNLTIPEFQTALRAERLLFTLGTGQLPPSSSEADRLFASRAWNRLLVLEEARRSGFTVPSSRLESFIRTNPIFHKPGTEEYSPDQFARFKQFVLDPQGISPDRFLEILRDQLVFEAWMGGLQATAVVPPAEVESAFQNLFGKVVLHAVEIPAASVAKDIPLADEALRAFYDKRPERFELPEQRKFDAVFLRLPAGSDKLGEEERARARRALGEKAYQFTEPFYAAAEAGRSLPDFAAAAKAAGLAVEATPYLARGGAFPGTTGGATLLEAGFLLTPEKPVSDYIALPEGFAILHLREVQPPTVRPFESVKAEVRAAYLASETSLRLQAAGENLVLRLRKELAAGRTWAQAVAASGTRSTALPAFAPAEGPDPKSPAADLARVMASQLEPGKVSDLMPTDGRAWIFHMESRATPDPALRESILPRLRQQLLQQRQAQLQEDWLASRSRLPGTVAPDGLLRETLN
;
A
#
# COMPACT_ATOMS: atom_id res chain seq x y z
N MET A 1 3.76 32.60 64.27
CA MET A 1 3.24 32.68 62.89
C MET A 1 4.31 32.66 61.79
N ILE A 2 5.51 33.21 62.01
CA ILE A 2 6.56 33.27 60.96
C ILE A 2 7.25 31.90 60.71
N THR A 3 7.31 31.01 61.70
CA THR A 3 7.93 29.68 61.56
C THR A 3 7.07 28.67 60.79
N PHE A 4 5.74 28.81 60.85
CA PHE A 4 4.81 27.93 60.11
C PHE A 4 4.75 28.29 58.61
N LEU A 5 5.02 29.56 58.29
CA LEU A 5 5.09 30.04 56.91
C LEU A 5 6.35 29.53 56.20
N GLY A 6 7.50 29.47 56.89
CA GLY A 6 8.75 28.96 56.31
C GLY A 6 8.75 27.47 55.97
N GLN A 7 8.03 26.65 56.74
CA GLN A 7 8.01 25.19 56.53
C GLN A 7 7.06 24.78 55.39
N LYS A 8 5.94 25.48 55.22
CA LYS A 8 5.05 25.29 54.06
C LYS A 8 5.59 25.95 52.79
N LEU A 9 6.31 27.06 52.88
CA LEU A 9 6.97 27.65 51.72
C LEU A 9 8.08 26.76 51.17
N LYS A 10 8.83 26.03 52.02
CA LYS A 10 9.81 25.02 51.58
C LYS A 10 9.15 23.85 50.83
N PHE A 11 8.00 23.36 51.30
CA PHE A 11 7.27 22.30 50.58
C PHE A 11 6.69 22.78 49.27
N VAL A 12 6.19 24.02 49.20
CA VAL A 12 5.71 24.62 47.94
C VAL A 12 6.87 24.89 46.99
N LEU A 13 8.02 25.37 47.47
CA LEU A 13 9.22 25.54 46.65
C LEU A 13 9.79 24.21 46.15
N ILE A 14 9.82 23.17 46.99
CA ILE A 14 10.24 21.82 46.56
C ILE A 14 9.21 21.23 45.58
N PHE A 15 7.92 21.42 45.79
CA PHE A 15 6.88 20.93 44.89
C PHE A 15 6.89 21.67 43.54
N VAL A 16 7.12 22.99 43.55
CA VAL A 16 7.32 23.78 42.32
C VAL A 16 8.65 23.43 41.66
N PHE A 17 9.72 23.20 42.41
CA PHE A 17 11.01 22.76 41.85
C PHE A 17 10.95 21.33 41.31
N VAL A 18 10.16 20.44 41.91
CA VAL A 18 9.88 19.09 41.41
C VAL A 18 8.95 19.14 40.22
N ILE A 19 7.97 20.04 40.16
CA ILE A 19 7.13 20.25 38.96
C ILE A 19 7.96 20.84 37.82
N ILE A 20 8.88 21.76 38.11
CA ILE A 20 9.82 22.29 37.12
C ILE A 20 10.87 21.23 36.74
N ALA A 21 11.36 20.41 37.67
CA ALA A 21 12.30 19.33 37.36
C ALA A 21 11.61 18.17 36.62
N VAL A 22 10.34 17.88 36.89
CA VAL A 22 9.53 16.87 36.20
C VAL A 22 9.04 17.40 34.85
N SER A 23 8.81 18.70 34.69
CA SER A 23 8.61 19.28 33.36
C SER A 23 9.89 19.23 32.54
N PHE A 24 11.07 19.31 33.15
CA PHE A 24 12.33 18.98 32.49
C PHE A 24 12.43 17.47 32.18
N VAL A 25 12.07 16.53 33.06
CA VAL A 25 12.13 15.08 32.74
C VAL A 25 11.12 14.63 31.67
N PHE A 26 9.98 15.31 31.51
CA PHE A 26 9.01 15.03 30.42
C PHE A 26 9.26 15.79 29.12
N PHE A 27 10.12 16.82 29.12
CA PHE A 27 10.64 17.45 27.90
C PHE A 27 12.06 17.01 27.51
N ASP A 28 12.78 16.29 28.39
CA ASP A 28 14.17 15.87 28.19
C ASP A 28 14.35 14.42 27.69
N SER A 29 13.30 13.85 27.07
CA SER A 29 13.52 12.90 25.97
C SER A 29 13.60 13.61 24.61
N TRP A 30 13.58 14.95 24.61
CA TRP A 30 13.80 15.80 23.45
C TRP A 30 14.77 16.92 23.80
N SER A 31 15.99 16.58 24.20
CA SER A 31 17.14 17.43 23.95
C SER A 31 18.41 16.58 23.82
N SER A 32 18.87 16.39 22.57
CA SER A 32 20.30 16.13 22.38
C SER A 32 20.97 17.48 22.32
N ALA A 33 21.67 17.83 23.40
CA ALA A 33 22.79 18.77 23.45
C ALA A 33 22.53 20.23 22.97
N PRO A 34 23.18 21.22 23.58
CA PRO A 34 23.26 22.56 22.99
C PRO A 34 24.16 22.48 21.75
N GLY A 35 23.54 22.32 20.57
CA GLY A 35 24.22 22.36 19.27
C GLY A 35 23.85 21.22 18.33
N GLY A 36 22.63 21.21 17.79
CA GLY A 36 22.27 20.28 16.71
C GLY A 36 20.80 20.39 16.33
N GLY A 37 20.50 20.93 15.14
CA GLY A 37 19.14 21.07 14.65
C GLY A 37 18.38 19.73 14.60
N SER A 38 17.08 19.79 14.86
CA SER A 38 16.11 18.68 14.87
C SER A 38 16.25 17.80 13.62
N ALA A 39 16.98 16.70 13.74
CA ALA A 39 17.20 15.74 12.67
C ALA A 39 16.02 14.79 12.54
N ILE A 40 15.59 14.53 11.30
CA ILE A 40 14.81 13.33 10.99
C ILE A 40 15.77 12.12 11.17
N PRO A 41 15.32 10.90 11.49
CA PRO A 41 16.14 9.69 11.38
C PRO A 41 16.43 9.35 9.90
N ALA A 42 16.92 10.32 9.14
CA ALA A 42 17.30 10.21 7.74
C ALA A 42 18.69 10.81 7.56
N LYS A 43 19.50 10.13 6.75
CA LYS A 43 20.86 10.54 6.42
C LYS A 43 21.06 10.38 4.93
N ILE A 44 21.86 11.26 4.33
CA ILE A 44 22.33 11.08 2.96
C ILE A 44 23.85 11.05 3.03
N ARG A 45 24.45 9.88 2.77
CA ARG A 45 25.90 9.67 2.82
C ARG A 45 26.59 10.20 4.09
N GLY A 46 25.97 9.99 5.25
CA GLY A 46 26.48 10.41 6.56
C GLY A 46 26.09 11.83 6.98
N ARG A 47 25.53 12.65 6.07
CA ARG A 47 24.95 13.96 6.41
C ARG A 47 23.56 13.78 7.00
N ASN A 48 23.34 14.28 8.21
CA ASN A 48 22.02 14.27 8.84
C ASN A 48 21.06 15.19 8.09
N LEU A 49 19.86 14.68 7.79
CA LEU A 49 18.79 15.46 7.18
C LEU A 49 17.94 16.12 8.27
N THR A 50 17.77 17.43 8.19
CA THR A 50 16.95 18.18 9.15
C THR A 50 15.47 18.17 8.77
N ILE A 51 14.58 18.30 9.75
CA ILE A 51 13.12 18.42 9.50
C ILE A 51 12.81 19.57 8.51
N PRO A 52 13.35 20.79 8.68
CA PRO A 52 13.07 21.90 7.77
C PRO A 52 13.59 21.67 6.34
N GLU A 53 14.70 20.95 6.17
CA GLU A 53 15.25 20.60 4.87
C GLU A 53 14.29 19.69 4.09
N PHE A 54 13.81 18.63 4.73
CA PHE A 54 12.86 17.71 4.10
C PHE A 54 11.51 18.37 3.80
N GLN A 55 10.98 19.18 4.73
CA GLN A 55 9.75 19.95 4.50
C GLN A 55 9.88 20.93 3.34
N THR A 56 11.08 21.49 3.15
CA THR A 56 11.37 22.37 2.02
C THR A 56 11.36 21.61 0.70
N ALA A 57 11.98 20.43 0.65
CA ALA A 57 11.90 19.55 -0.52
C ALA A 57 10.46 19.13 -0.83
N LEU A 58 9.65 18.81 0.20
CA LEU A 58 8.23 18.47 0.03
C LEU A 58 7.41 19.63 -0.54
N ARG A 59 7.61 20.86 -0.02
CA ARG A 59 6.97 22.07 -0.57
C ARG A 59 7.40 22.32 -2.02
N ALA A 60 8.66 22.10 -2.34
CA ALA A 60 9.17 22.23 -3.70
C ALA A 60 8.46 21.27 -4.67
N GLU A 61 8.33 19.99 -4.32
CA GLU A 61 7.64 19.00 -5.18
C GLU A 61 6.15 19.34 -5.40
N ARG A 62 5.48 19.85 -4.38
CA ARG A 62 4.09 20.32 -4.50
C ARG A 62 3.96 21.54 -5.41
N LEU A 63 4.87 22.50 -5.28
CA LEU A 63 4.94 23.67 -6.14
C LEU A 63 5.23 23.29 -7.60
N LEU A 64 6.17 22.36 -7.82
CA LEU A 64 6.53 21.86 -9.14
C LEU A 64 5.38 21.12 -9.81
N PHE A 65 4.58 20.38 -9.04
CA PHE A 65 3.34 19.79 -9.55
C PHE A 65 2.39 20.86 -10.10
N THR A 66 2.19 21.95 -9.37
CA THR A 66 1.36 23.07 -9.85
C THR A 66 1.94 23.75 -11.08
N LEU A 67 3.26 23.92 -11.16
CA LEU A 67 3.92 24.48 -12.34
C LEU A 67 3.82 23.57 -13.57
N GLY A 68 3.84 22.25 -13.38
CA GLY A 68 3.77 21.28 -14.47
C GLY A 68 2.36 20.99 -14.96
N THR A 69 1.36 21.06 -14.07
CA THR A 69 -0.03 20.67 -14.38
C THR A 69 -1.01 21.84 -14.46
N GLY A 70 -0.64 23.00 -13.90
CA GLY A 70 -1.56 24.11 -13.67
C GLY A 70 -2.58 23.86 -12.55
N GLN A 71 -2.52 22.73 -11.84
CA GLN A 71 -3.48 22.33 -10.80
C GLN A 71 -2.84 22.33 -9.40
N LEU A 72 -3.65 22.55 -8.37
CA LEU A 72 -3.19 22.38 -6.99
C LEU A 72 -2.95 20.89 -6.70
N PRO A 73 -1.91 20.55 -5.91
CA PRO A 73 -1.61 19.16 -5.58
C PRO A 73 -2.73 18.56 -4.73
N PRO A 74 -3.09 17.27 -4.95
CA PRO A 74 -4.07 16.59 -4.12
C PRO A 74 -3.62 16.47 -2.65
N SER A 75 -4.59 16.39 -1.75
CA SER A 75 -4.40 16.35 -0.28
C SER A 75 -4.90 15.05 0.36
N SER A 76 -4.66 13.90 -0.28
CA SER A 76 -4.93 12.56 0.27
C SER A 76 -3.68 11.97 0.93
N SER A 77 -3.86 10.98 1.82
CA SER A 77 -2.75 10.25 2.44
C SER A 77 -1.83 9.57 1.40
N GLU A 78 -2.42 9.02 0.33
CA GLU A 78 -1.67 8.45 -0.80
C GLU A 78 -0.85 9.51 -1.54
N ALA A 79 -1.44 10.67 -1.80
CA ALA A 79 -0.74 11.79 -2.42
C ALA A 79 0.41 12.30 -1.54
N ASP A 80 0.20 12.39 -0.23
CA ASP A 80 1.21 12.81 0.73
C ASP A 80 2.41 11.85 0.73
N ARG A 81 2.17 10.54 0.71
CA ARG A 81 3.23 9.51 0.57
C ARG A 81 3.98 9.67 -0.74
N LEU A 82 3.28 9.86 -1.85
CA LEU A 82 3.89 10.05 -3.17
C LEU A 82 4.79 11.29 -3.21
N PHE A 83 4.32 12.44 -2.73
CA PHE A 83 5.11 13.67 -2.70
C PHE A 83 6.30 13.56 -1.76
N ALA A 84 6.15 12.87 -0.63
CA ALA A 84 7.25 12.64 0.31
C ALA A 84 8.32 11.71 -0.30
N SER A 85 7.93 10.69 -1.07
CA SER A 85 8.85 9.84 -1.85
C SER A 85 9.59 10.64 -2.94
N ARG A 86 8.87 11.51 -3.67
CA ARG A 86 9.50 12.42 -4.66
C ARG A 86 10.48 13.39 -4.00
N ALA A 87 10.13 13.96 -2.85
CA ALA A 87 11.00 14.86 -2.11
C ALA A 87 12.29 14.16 -1.66
N TRP A 88 12.21 12.90 -1.24
CA TRP A 88 13.39 12.09 -0.93
C TRP A 88 14.27 11.88 -2.17
N ASN A 89 13.69 11.46 -3.29
CA ASN A 89 14.43 11.27 -4.55
C ASN A 89 15.08 12.57 -5.04
N ARG A 90 14.37 13.70 -4.90
CA ARG A 90 14.91 15.04 -5.18
C ARG A 90 16.16 15.33 -4.36
N LEU A 91 16.13 15.07 -3.06
CA LEU A 91 17.27 15.31 -2.18
C LEU A 91 18.48 14.45 -2.56
N LEU A 92 18.27 13.18 -2.93
CA LEU A 92 19.35 12.30 -3.40
C LEU A 92 20.01 12.84 -4.68
N VAL A 93 19.20 13.30 -5.64
CA VAL A 93 19.70 13.86 -6.90
C VAL A 93 20.46 15.17 -6.66
N LEU A 94 19.88 16.09 -5.90
CA LEU A 94 20.50 17.39 -5.64
C LEU A 94 21.79 17.28 -4.82
N GLU A 95 21.85 16.33 -3.89
CA GLU A 95 23.09 16.04 -3.15
C GLU A 95 24.19 15.57 -4.10
N GLU A 96 23.89 14.67 -5.03
CA GLU A 96 24.90 14.17 -5.97
C GLU A 96 25.32 15.27 -6.97
N ALA A 97 24.37 16.02 -7.51
CA ALA A 97 24.65 17.14 -8.40
C ALA A 97 25.56 18.18 -7.72
N ARG A 98 25.26 18.55 -6.47
CA ARG A 98 26.09 19.46 -5.67
C ARG A 98 27.51 18.93 -5.49
N ARG A 99 27.66 17.64 -5.18
CA ARG A 99 28.99 17.00 -5.00
C ARG A 99 29.81 16.98 -6.27
N SER A 100 29.18 16.85 -7.43
CA SER A 100 29.86 16.94 -8.74
C SER A 100 30.20 18.37 -9.16
N GLY A 101 29.81 19.40 -8.39
CA GLY A 101 29.96 20.80 -8.79
C GLY A 101 29.06 21.18 -9.98
N PHE A 102 28.01 20.41 -10.23
CA PHE A 102 27.12 20.61 -11.36
C PHE A 102 26.21 21.83 -11.11
N THR A 103 26.24 22.79 -12.03
CA THR A 103 25.43 24.01 -11.96
C THR A 103 24.75 24.29 -13.29
N VAL A 104 23.69 25.10 -13.25
CA VAL A 104 22.93 25.52 -14.43
C VAL A 104 23.05 27.04 -14.58
N PRO A 105 23.33 27.56 -15.80
CA PRO A 105 23.43 29.01 -16.02
C PRO A 105 22.09 29.72 -15.81
N SER A 106 22.14 30.96 -15.30
CA SER A 106 20.96 31.78 -15.03
C SER A 106 20.05 32.01 -16.24
N SER A 107 20.60 31.96 -17.45
CA SER A 107 19.83 32.08 -18.70
C SER A 107 18.78 30.97 -18.87
N ARG A 108 19.00 29.75 -18.33
CA ARG A 108 17.97 28.70 -18.34
C ARG A 108 16.80 29.03 -17.43
N LEU A 109 17.04 29.66 -16.29
CA LEU A 109 15.99 30.08 -15.36
C LEU A 109 15.11 31.16 -16.00
N GLU A 110 15.73 32.15 -16.64
CA GLU A 110 15.01 33.18 -17.37
C GLU A 110 14.19 32.60 -18.51
N SER A 111 14.78 31.69 -19.29
CA SER A 111 14.08 30.98 -20.34
C SER A 111 12.88 30.21 -19.79
N PHE A 112 13.05 29.43 -18.71
CA PHE A 112 11.97 28.67 -18.10
C PHE A 112 10.78 29.56 -17.69
N ILE A 113 11.04 30.67 -17.00
CA ILE A 113 9.99 31.60 -16.57
C ILE A 113 9.30 32.24 -17.78
N ARG A 114 10.07 32.59 -18.82
CA ARG A 114 9.53 33.21 -20.04
C ARG A 114 8.75 32.25 -20.91
N THR A 115 9.04 30.95 -20.90
CA THR A 115 8.39 29.95 -21.76
C THR A 115 7.32 29.14 -21.04
N ASN A 116 7.24 29.19 -19.71
CA ASN A 116 6.22 28.44 -18.98
C ASN A 116 4.84 29.10 -19.18
N PRO A 117 3.83 28.37 -19.70
CA PRO A 117 2.51 28.90 -19.98
C PRO A 117 1.79 29.55 -18.81
N ILE A 118 2.11 29.17 -17.57
CA ILE A 118 1.50 29.75 -16.37
C ILE A 118 1.84 31.24 -16.18
N PHE A 119 2.91 31.71 -16.81
CA PHE A 119 3.35 33.10 -16.78
C PHE A 119 3.04 33.86 -18.07
N HIS A 120 2.38 33.22 -19.02
CA HIS A 120 1.99 33.84 -20.28
C HIS A 120 0.64 34.56 -20.18
N LYS A 121 0.43 35.60 -20.99
CA LYS A 121 -0.89 36.19 -21.12
C LYS A 121 -1.86 35.12 -21.66
N PRO A 122 -3.12 35.09 -21.21
CA PRO A 122 -4.11 34.13 -21.71
C PRO A 122 -4.22 34.21 -23.24
N GLY A 123 -3.97 33.08 -23.92
CA GLY A 123 -4.05 32.98 -25.37
C GLY A 123 -2.84 33.51 -26.16
N THR A 124 -1.74 33.88 -25.49
CA THR A 124 -0.47 34.25 -26.16
C THR A 124 0.71 33.51 -25.52
N GLU A 125 1.89 33.58 -26.15
CA GLU A 125 3.16 33.05 -25.61
C GLU A 125 4.00 34.15 -24.93
N GLU A 126 3.42 35.32 -24.71
CA GLU A 126 4.13 36.47 -24.15
C GLU A 126 4.09 36.44 -22.62
N TYR A 127 5.26 36.56 -21.99
CA TYR A 127 5.37 36.74 -20.55
C TYR A 127 4.55 37.94 -20.04
N SER A 128 3.85 37.74 -18.92
CA SER A 128 3.03 38.74 -18.25
C SER A 128 3.43 38.93 -16.79
N PRO A 129 3.90 40.14 -16.40
CA PRO A 129 4.12 40.47 -14.99
C PRO A 129 2.85 40.30 -14.13
N ASP A 130 1.67 40.57 -14.69
CA ASP A 130 0.39 40.42 -13.98
C ASP A 130 0.07 38.96 -13.68
N GLN A 131 0.43 38.03 -14.59
CA GLN A 131 0.25 36.60 -14.35
C GLN A 131 1.22 36.09 -13.29
N PHE A 132 2.45 36.59 -13.28
CA PHE A 132 3.38 36.30 -12.18
C PHE A 132 2.87 36.84 -10.85
N ALA A 133 2.31 38.06 -10.82
CA ALA A 133 1.71 38.63 -9.61
C ALA A 133 0.53 37.78 -9.09
N ARG A 134 -0.32 37.29 -10.00
CA ARG A 134 -1.41 36.36 -9.65
C ARG A 134 -0.89 35.03 -9.13
N PHE A 135 0.11 34.44 -9.80
CA PHE A 135 0.73 33.20 -9.34
C PHE A 135 1.32 33.36 -7.94
N LYS A 136 2.00 34.48 -7.68
CA LYS A 136 2.49 34.82 -6.35
C LYS A 136 1.34 34.86 -5.33
N GLN A 137 0.27 35.60 -5.62
CA GLN A 137 -0.86 35.79 -4.71
C GLN A 137 -1.63 34.49 -4.41
N PHE A 138 -1.82 33.63 -5.42
CA PHE A 138 -2.70 32.47 -5.30
C PHE A 138 -1.97 31.13 -5.09
N VAL A 139 -0.67 31.07 -5.38
CA VAL A 139 0.12 29.83 -5.26
C VAL A 139 1.27 29.96 -4.27
N LEU A 140 2.07 31.04 -4.35
CA LEU A 140 3.25 31.20 -3.50
C LEU A 140 2.92 31.67 -2.08
N ASP A 141 2.15 32.76 -1.97
CA ASP A 141 1.81 33.38 -0.69
C ASP A 141 1.03 32.42 0.24
N PRO A 142 0.02 31.64 -0.22
CA PRO A 142 -0.68 30.68 0.63
C PRO A 142 0.22 29.55 1.17
N GLN A 143 1.33 29.26 0.49
CA GLN A 143 2.31 28.25 0.89
C GLN A 143 3.48 28.84 1.69
N GLY A 144 3.48 30.15 1.94
CA GLY A 144 4.56 30.87 2.61
C GLY A 144 5.88 30.87 1.83
N ILE A 145 5.83 30.77 0.50
CA ILE A 145 7.02 30.75 -0.37
C ILE A 145 7.31 32.17 -0.86
N SER A 146 8.49 32.71 -0.55
CA SER A 146 8.92 34.01 -1.09
C SER A 146 9.37 33.91 -2.56
N PRO A 147 9.36 35.01 -3.33
CA PRO A 147 9.87 35.01 -4.70
C PRO A 147 11.32 34.52 -4.82
N ASP A 148 12.20 34.88 -3.89
CA ASP A 148 13.59 34.43 -3.91
C ASP A 148 13.70 32.93 -3.70
N ARG A 149 12.94 32.38 -2.75
CA ARG A 149 12.87 30.93 -2.50
C ARG A 149 12.25 30.20 -3.69
N PHE A 150 11.27 30.80 -4.36
CA PHE A 150 10.72 30.27 -5.60
C PHE A 150 11.80 30.16 -6.70
N LEU A 151 12.60 31.20 -6.90
CA LEU A 151 13.70 31.18 -7.87
C LEU A 151 14.76 30.12 -7.51
N GLU A 152 15.06 29.93 -6.23
CA GLU A 152 15.96 28.85 -5.78
C GLU A 152 15.38 27.46 -6.06
N ILE A 153 14.09 27.23 -5.79
CA ILE A 153 13.41 25.97 -6.13
C ILE A 153 13.49 25.67 -7.63
N LEU A 154 13.30 26.70 -8.47
CA LEU A 154 13.44 26.55 -9.91
C LEU A 154 14.87 26.25 -10.34
N ARG A 155 15.88 26.89 -9.74
CA ARG A 155 17.29 26.56 -10.01
C ARG A 155 17.60 25.10 -9.67
N ASP A 156 17.19 24.66 -8.48
CA ASP A 156 17.33 23.27 -8.06
C ASP A 156 16.60 22.34 -9.02
N GLN A 157 15.41 22.73 -9.51
CA GLN A 157 14.68 21.93 -10.50
C GLN A 157 15.45 21.79 -11.80
N LEU A 158 16.02 22.86 -12.32
CA LEU A 158 16.80 22.81 -13.56
C LEU A 158 18.07 21.97 -13.39
N VAL A 159 18.70 22.01 -12.21
CA VAL A 159 19.82 21.13 -11.85
C VAL A 159 19.37 19.68 -11.83
N PHE A 160 18.25 19.38 -11.18
CA PHE A 160 17.64 18.06 -11.11
C PHE A 160 17.36 17.51 -12.51
N GLU A 161 16.66 18.28 -13.36
CA GLU A 161 16.31 17.87 -14.73
C GLU A 161 17.54 17.66 -15.60
N ALA A 162 18.54 18.54 -15.52
CA ALA A 162 19.74 18.39 -16.32
C ALA A 162 20.60 17.20 -15.87
N TRP A 163 20.66 16.91 -14.57
CA TRP A 163 21.31 15.73 -14.03
C TRP A 163 20.62 14.45 -14.49
N MET A 164 19.30 14.38 -14.29
CA MET A 164 18.49 13.21 -14.68
C MET A 164 18.44 13.04 -16.20
N GLY A 165 18.37 14.12 -16.96
CA GLY A 165 18.46 14.10 -18.42
C GLY A 165 19.82 13.61 -18.92
N GLY A 166 20.91 14.01 -18.25
CA GLY A 166 22.25 13.48 -18.53
C GLY A 166 22.35 11.98 -18.27
N LEU A 167 21.76 11.49 -17.18
CA LEU A 167 21.65 10.06 -16.88
C LEU A 167 20.83 9.34 -17.95
N GLN A 168 19.64 9.84 -18.29
CA GLN A 168 18.75 9.25 -19.28
C GLN A 168 19.32 9.31 -20.71
N ALA A 169 20.18 10.28 -21.02
CA ALA A 169 20.88 10.36 -22.31
C ALA A 169 21.87 9.20 -22.53
N THR A 170 22.25 8.48 -21.47
CA THR A 170 23.06 7.26 -21.58
C THR A 170 22.24 6.03 -21.98
N ALA A 171 20.91 6.14 -22.02
CA ALA A 171 20.03 5.05 -22.45
C ALA A 171 20.19 4.78 -23.95
N VAL A 172 20.54 3.54 -24.29
CA VAL A 172 20.66 3.09 -25.68
C VAL A 172 19.77 1.87 -25.89
N VAL A 173 18.98 1.91 -26.95
CA VAL A 173 18.21 0.75 -27.45
C VAL A 173 18.81 0.35 -28.80
N PRO A 174 19.48 -0.81 -28.89
CA PRO A 174 20.03 -1.31 -30.14
C PRO A 174 18.93 -1.54 -31.18
N PRO A 175 19.17 -1.28 -32.49
CA PRO A 175 18.19 -1.57 -33.55
C PRO A 175 17.70 -3.03 -33.56
N ALA A 176 18.58 -3.98 -33.22
CA ALA A 176 18.23 -5.40 -33.12
C ALA A 176 17.20 -5.70 -32.01
N GLU A 177 17.22 -4.94 -30.91
CA GLU A 177 16.23 -5.07 -29.84
C GLU A 177 14.85 -4.59 -30.32
N VAL A 178 14.80 -3.45 -31.03
CA VAL A 178 13.56 -2.93 -31.62
C VAL A 178 12.99 -3.93 -32.64
N GLU A 179 13.86 -4.50 -33.48
CA GLU A 179 13.46 -5.52 -34.45
C GLU A 179 12.91 -6.76 -33.74
N SER A 180 13.60 -7.27 -32.73
CA SER A 180 13.15 -8.45 -31.97
C SER A 180 11.80 -8.20 -31.30
N ALA A 181 11.61 -7.02 -30.70
CA ALA A 181 10.33 -6.62 -30.11
C ALA A 181 9.22 -6.52 -31.17
N PHE A 182 9.50 -5.97 -32.36
CA PHE A 182 8.55 -5.90 -33.46
C PHE A 182 8.14 -7.30 -33.95
N GLN A 183 9.11 -8.19 -34.15
CA GLN A 183 8.89 -9.59 -34.53
C GLN A 183 8.03 -10.31 -33.48
N ASN A 184 8.35 -10.10 -32.19
CA ASN A 184 7.63 -10.74 -31.09
C ASN A 184 6.21 -10.21 -30.90
N LEU A 185 5.95 -8.93 -31.16
CA LEU A 185 4.63 -8.32 -30.94
C LEU A 185 3.68 -8.44 -32.14
N PHE A 186 4.22 -8.38 -33.36
CA PHE A 186 3.43 -8.30 -34.59
C PHE A 186 3.52 -9.57 -35.45
N GLY A 187 4.40 -10.51 -35.11
CA GLY A 187 4.49 -11.79 -35.80
C GLY A 187 3.32 -12.67 -35.40
N LYS A 188 2.52 -13.11 -36.38
CA LYS A 188 1.38 -14.00 -36.14
C LYS A 188 1.87 -15.35 -35.62
N VAL A 189 1.33 -15.79 -34.50
CA VAL A 189 1.69 -17.06 -33.85
C VAL A 189 0.62 -18.12 -34.08
N VAL A 190 1.04 -19.37 -34.12
CA VAL A 190 0.15 -20.54 -34.02
C VAL A 190 0.46 -21.25 -32.70
N LEU A 191 -0.47 -21.15 -31.76
CA LEU A 191 -0.38 -21.80 -30.45
C LEU A 191 -1.25 -23.05 -30.41
N HIS A 192 -0.73 -24.06 -29.74
CA HIS A 192 -1.46 -25.26 -29.35
C HIS A 192 -1.66 -25.25 -27.84
N ALA A 193 -2.89 -25.45 -27.39
CA ALA A 193 -3.24 -25.50 -25.98
C ALA A 193 -3.66 -26.91 -25.57
N VAL A 194 -3.05 -27.42 -24.49
CA VAL A 194 -3.48 -28.64 -23.81
C VAL A 194 -4.15 -28.23 -22.51
N GLU A 195 -5.39 -28.67 -22.35
CA GLU A 195 -6.19 -28.46 -21.14
C GLU A 195 -6.13 -29.70 -20.24
N ILE A 196 -5.89 -29.47 -18.95
CA ILE A 196 -5.98 -30.49 -17.91
C ILE A 196 -7.10 -30.07 -16.95
N PRO A 197 -8.31 -30.66 -17.07
CA PRO A 197 -9.40 -30.34 -16.16
C PRO A 197 -9.09 -30.87 -14.75
N ALA A 198 -9.27 -30.04 -13.71
CA ALA A 198 -9.07 -30.48 -12.33
C ALA A 198 -10.00 -31.66 -11.98
N ALA A 199 -11.21 -31.68 -12.53
CA ALA A 199 -12.17 -32.77 -12.37
C ALA A 199 -11.62 -34.13 -12.85
N SER A 200 -10.73 -34.13 -13.86
CA SER A 200 -10.14 -35.36 -14.37
C SER A 200 -9.15 -35.99 -13.38
N VAL A 201 -8.59 -35.20 -12.47
CA VAL A 201 -7.69 -35.64 -11.40
C VAL A 201 -8.48 -35.90 -10.10
N ALA A 202 -9.49 -35.06 -9.84
CA ALA A 202 -10.29 -35.12 -8.62
C ALA A 202 -11.03 -36.45 -8.44
N LYS A 203 -11.47 -37.07 -9.54
CA LYS A 203 -12.18 -38.36 -9.55
C LYS A 203 -11.37 -39.52 -8.96
N ASP A 204 -10.03 -39.43 -8.99
CA ASP A 204 -9.12 -40.49 -8.54
C ASP A 204 -8.61 -40.25 -7.11
N ILE A 205 -9.18 -39.25 -6.41
CA ILE A 205 -8.80 -38.91 -5.03
C ILE A 205 -9.62 -39.76 -4.07
N PRO A 206 -8.97 -40.62 -3.26
CA PRO A 206 -9.68 -41.41 -2.27
C PRO A 206 -10.23 -40.49 -1.18
N LEU A 207 -11.54 -40.58 -0.94
CA LEU A 207 -12.26 -39.85 0.12
C LEU A 207 -12.49 -40.74 1.34
N ALA A 208 -11.47 -41.50 1.74
CA ALA A 208 -11.50 -42.35 2.91
C ALA A 208 -11.49 -41.52 4.20
N ASP A 209 -12.24 -41.94 5.22
CA ASP A 209 -12.37 -41.22 6.49
C ASP A 209 -11.01 -41.03 7.18
N GLU A 210 -10.09 -41.99 7.05
CA GLU A 210 -8.74 -41.93 7.59
C GLU A 210 -7.94 -40.77 6.98
N ALA A 211 -8.07 -40.55 5.67
CA ALA A 211 -7.39 -39.47 4.97
C ALA A 211 -7.98 -38.11 5.35
N LEU A 212 -9.30 -38.02 5.51
CA LEU A 212 -9.97 -36.81 5.96
C LEU A 212 -9.58 -36.43 7.39
N ARG A 213 -9.50 -37.42 8.29
CA ARG A 213 -9.02 -37.21 9.67
C ARG A 213 -7.58 -36.74 9.68
N ALA A 214 -6.69 -37.41 8.96
CA ALA A 214 -5.30 -36.98 8.85
C ALA A 214 -5.15 -35.57 8.24
N PHE A 215 -6.03 -35.16 7.33
CA PHE A 215 -6.04 -33.80 6.77
C PHE A 215 -6.48 -32.76 7.82
N TYR A 216 -7.51 -33.07 8.60
CA TYR A 216 -8.01 -32.24 9.69
C TYR A 216 -6.97 -32.12 10.83
N ASP A 217 -6.37 -33.23 11.26
CA ASP A 217 -5.39 -33.26 12.36
C ASP A 217 -4.12 -32.46 12.04
N LYS A 218 -3.76 -32.33 10.75
CA LYS A 218 -2.61 -31.55 10.29
C LYS A 218 -2.91 -30.05 10.14
N ARG A 219 -4.18 -29.63 10.16
CA ARG A 219 -4.61 -28.25 9.92
C ARG A 219 -5.78 -27.86 10.85
N PRO A 220 -5.65 -28.05 12.18
CA PRO A 220 -6.72 -27.74 13.13
C PRO A 220 -7.16 -26.29 13.01
N GLU A 221 -6.23 -25.36 12.77
CA GLU A 221 -6.45 -23.91 12.70
C GLU A 221 -7.48 -23.50 11.65
N ARG A 222 -7.63 -24.28 10.57
CA ARG A 222 -8.60 -24.01 9.50
C ARG A 222 -10.05 -24.35 9.92
N PHE A 223 -10.21 -25.21 10.92
CA PHE A 223 -11.50 -25.73 11.35
C PHE A 223 -11.91 -25.23 12.74
N GLU A 224 -11.18 -24.26 13.30
CA GLU A 224 -11.51 -23.66 14.59
C GLU A 224 -12.66 -22.66 14.47
N LEU A 225 -13.44 -22.56 15.55
CA LEU A 225 -14.23 -21.36 15.78
C LEU A 225 -13.25 -20.25 16.16
N PRO A 226 -13.31 -19.07 15.51
CA PRO A 226 -12.46 -17.95 15.87
C PRO A 226 -12.77 -17.50 17.30
N GLU A 227 -11.83 -16.76 17.91
CA GLU A 227 -12.05 -16.15 19.21
C GLU A 227 -13.34 -15.31 19.21
N GLN A 228 -14.19 -15.54 20.20
CA GLN A 228 -15.41 -14.77 20.39
C GLN A 228 -15.34 -14.02 21.71
N ARG A 229 -15.85 -12.80 21.72
CA ARG A 229 -15.88 -11.96 22.91
C ARG A 229 -17.29 -11.50 23.19
N LYS A 230 -17.61 -11.42 24.48
CA LYS A 230 -18.83 -10.82 24.98
C LYS A 230 -18.49 -9.49 25.62
N PHE A 231 -19.27 -8.47 25.30
CA PHE A 231 -19.08 -7.12 25.81
C PHE A 231 -20.32 -6.66 26.56
N ASP A 232 -20.09 -5.86 27.59
CA ASP A 232 -21.09 -4.97 28.14
C ASP A 232 -20.83 -3.57 27.58
N ALA A 233 -21.86 -2.90 27.05
CA ALA A 233 -21.73 -1.61 26.39
C ALA A 233 -22.58 -0.55 27.09
N VAL A 234 -22.03 0.64 27.24
CA VAL A 234 -22.76 1.83 27.67
C VAL A 234 -22.79 2.81 26.51
N PHE A 235 -23.99 3.19 26.07
CA PHE A 235 -24.19 4.14 24.98
C PHE A 235 -24.67 5.50 25.49
N LEU A 236 -23.92 6.54 25.19
CA LEU A 236 -24.29 7.94 25.43
C LEU A 236 -24.73 8.55 24.10
N ARG A 237 -26.02 8.42 23.80
CA ARG A 237 -26.61 8.84 22.52
C ARG A 237 -27.11 10.28 22.58
N LEU A 238 -26.99 10.98 21.46
CA LEU A 238 -27.67 12.26 21.25
C LEU A 238 -29.20 12.06 21.31
N PRO A 239 -29.96 13.02 21.87
CA PRO A 239 -31.42 12.94 21.90
C PRO A 239 -32.04 12.78 20.50
N ALA A 240 -33.19 12.11 20.40
CA ALA A 240 -33.92 12.01 19.14
C ALA A 240 -34.26 13.42 18.60
N GLY A 241 -34.04 13.66 17.32
CA GLY A 241 -34.21 14.98 16.68
C GLY A 241 -32.97 15.88 16.71
N SER A 242 -31.84 15.41 17.25
CA SER A 242 -30.56 16.17 17.26
C SER A 242 -29.96 16.42 15.88
N ASP A 243 -30.42 15.69 14.86
CA ASP A 243 -30.13 15.90 13.44
C ASP A 243 -30.72 17.21 12.90
N LYS A 244 -31.77 17.73 13.54
CA LYS A 244 -32.45 18.99 13.19
C LYS A 244 -31.91 20.21 13.93
N LEU A 245 -31.00 20.01 14.88
CA LEU A 245 -30.35 21.10 15.63
C LEU A 245 -29.36 21.84 14.73
N GLY A 246 -29.15 23.14 15.01
CA GLY A 246 -28.06 23.90 14.39
C GLY A 246 -26.70 23.30 14.74
N GLU A 247 -25.70 23.51 13.87
CA GLU A 247 -24.36 22.92 14.00
C GLU A 247 -23.72 23.18 15.38
N GLU A 248 -23.84 24.41 15.89
CA GLU A 248 -23.30 24.79 17.20
C GLU A 248 -24.00 24.10 18.37
N GLU A 249 -25.32 23.97 18.31
CA GLU A 249 -26.12 23.32 19.36
C GLU A 249 -25.81 21.83 19.42
N ARG A 250 -25.72 21.20 18.24
CA ARG A 250 -25.31 19.80 18.12
C ARG A 250 -23.88 19.59 18.63
N ALA A 251 -22.96 20.50 18.34
CA ALA A 251 -21.59 20.46 18.84
C ALA A 251 -21.53 20.66 20.37
N ARG A 252 -22.35 21.54 20.95
CA ARG A 252 -22.49 21.69 22.41
C ARG A 252 -23.01 20.41 23.07
N ALA A 253 -24.09 19.84 22.52
CA ALA A 253 -24.67 18.59 23.02
C ALA A 253 -23.67 17.43 22.95
N ARG A 254 -22.95 17.29 21.82
CA ARG A 254 -21.92 16.25 21.66
C ARG A 254 -20.76 16.43 22.64
N ARG A 255 -20.31 17.66 22.89
CA ARG A 255 -19.26 17.92 23.92
C ARG A 255 -19.71 17.53 25.32
N ALA A 256 -20.95 17.84 25.70
CA ALA A 256 -21.49 17.45 27.00
C ALA A 256 -21.56 15.92 27.17
N LEU A 257 -21.90 15.18 26.11
CA LEU A 257 -21.86 13.72 26.13
C LEU A 257 -20.43 13.17 26.24
N GLY A 258 -19.47 13.78 25.54
CA GLY A 258 -18.05 13.41 25.64
C GLY A 258 -17.50 13.62 27.04
N GLU A 259 -17.84 14.74 27.69
CA GLU A 259 -17.48 15.01 29.09
C GLU A 259 -18.09 13.97 30.04
N LYS A 260 -19.37 13.63 29.85
CA LYS A 260 -20.01 12.57 30.65
C LYS A 260 -19.37 11.20 30.42
N ALA A 261 -18.96 10.91 29.18
CA ALA A 261 -18.27 9.67 28.85
C ALA A 261 -16.88 9.61 29.50
N TYR A 262 -16.13 10.71 29.48
CA TYR A 262 -14.85 10.84 30.16
C TYR A 262 -14.97 10.67 31.69
N GLN A 263 -15.93 11.35 32.31
CA GLN A 263 -16.19 11.20 33.75
C GLN A 263 -16.59 9.78 34.14
N PHE A 264 -17.23 9.05 33.23
CA PHE A 264 -17.55 7.63 33.44
C PHE A 264 -16.31 6.74 33.32
N THR A 265 -15.40 6.98 32.38
CA THR A 265 -14.21 6.14 32.18
C THR A 265 -13.08 6.45 33.16
N GLU A 266 -12.94 7.69 33.64
CA GLU A 266 -11.84 8.16 34.49
C GLU A 266 -11.57 7.25 35.71
N PRO A 267 -12.58 6.79 36.49
CA PRO A 267 -12.32 5.94 37.66
C PRO A 267 -11.71 4.59 37.31
N PHE A 268 -12.01 4.04 36.12
CA PHE A 268 -11.44 2.77 35.67
C PHE A 268 -9.97 2.92 35.30
N TYR A 269 -9.63 3.99 34.57
CA TYR A 269 -8.24 4.29 34.21
C TYR A 269 -7.39 4.65 35.43
N ALA A 270 -7.90 5.51 36.32
CA ALA A 270 -7.21 5.88 37.55
C ALA A 270 -7.01 4.70 38.52
N ALA A 271 -7.92 3.72 38.51
CA ALA A 271 -7.74 2.47 39.26
C ALA A 271 -6.68 1.58 38.61
N ALA A 272 -6.72 1.40 37.29
CA ALA A 272 -5.75 0.61 36.53
C ALA A 272 -4.32 1.14 36.67
N GLU A 273 -4.10 2.45 36.49
CA GLU A 273 -2.79 3.10 36.62
C GLU A 273 -2.22 2.97 38.04
N ALA A 274 -3.09 3.04 39.06
CA ALA A 274 -2.72 2.87 40.45
C ALA A 274 -2.56 1.39 40.87
N GLY A 275 -2.77 0.42 39.97
CA GLY A 275 -2.74 -1.01 40.28
C GLY A 275 -3.81 -1.45 41.27
N ARG A 276 -4.94 -0.72 41.35
CA ARG A 276 -6.06 -1.01 42.25
C ARG A 276 -7.10 -1.88 41.54
N SER A 277 -7.95 -2.55 42.33
CA SER A 277 -9.11 -3.26 41.78
C SER A 277 -10.04 -2.28 41.07
N LEU A 278 -10.47 -2.64 39.85
CA LEU A 278 -11.36 -1.83 39.04
C LEU A 278 -12.76 -1.74 39.69
N PRO A 279 -13.45 -0.60 39.58
CA PRO A 279 -14.87 -0.52 39.91
C PRO A 279 -15.70 -1.56 39.13
N ASP A 280 -16.81 -2.03 39.69
CA ASP A 280 -17.76 -2.85 38.93
C ASP A 280 -18.44 -2.01 37.85
N PHE A 281 -18.35 -2.44 36.59
CA PHE A 281 -18.81 -1.67 35.44
C PHE A 281 -20.32 -1.41 35.48
N ALA A 282 -21.11 -2.42 35.87
CA ALA A 282 -22.57 -2.31 35.92
C ALA A 282 -23.05 -1.42 37.07
N ALA A 283 -22.40 -1.53 38.24
CA ALA A 283 -22.66 -0.67 39.39
C ALA A 283 -22.29 0.79 39.11
N ALA A 284 -21.14 1.03 38.48
CA ALA A 284 -20.71 2.36 38.06
C ALA A 284 -21.70 2.96 37.04
N ALA A 285 -22.14 2.17 36.05
CA ALA A 285 -23.12 2.62 35.06
C ALA A 285 -24.44 3.00 35.73
N LYS A 286 -24.93 2.16 36.65
CA LYS A 286 -26.14 2.44 37.44
C LYS A 286 -26.00 3.72 38.27
N ALA A 287 -24.86 3.92 38.94
CA ALA A 287 -24.59 5.13 39.73
C ALA A 287 -24.56 6.40 38.86
N ALA A 288 -24.07 6.30 37.61
CA ALA A 288 -24.07 7.38 36.63
C ALA A 288 -25.42 7.56 35.89
N GLY A 289 -26.44 6.75 36.22
CA GLY A 289 -27.74 6.74 35.55
C GLY A 289 -27.67 6.28 34.09
N LEU A 290 -26.73 5.39 33.76
CA LEU A 290 -26.48 4.83 32.43
C LEU A 290 -26.97 3.37 32.37
N ALA A 291 -27.51 2.98 31.21
CA ALA A 291 -27.94 1.62 30.95
C ALA A 291 -26.78 0.79 30.35
N VAL A 292 -26.65 -0.45 30.79
CA VAL A 292 -25.69 -1.41 30.25
C VAL A 292 -26.41 -2.36 29.30
N GLU A 293 -25.92 -2.46 28.07
CA GLU A 293 -26.40 -3.35 27.02
C GLU A 293 -25.37 -4.49 26.82
N ALA A 294 -25.74 -5.73 27.14
CA ALA A 294 -24.85 -6.88 26.93
C ALA A 294 -24.97 -7.42 25.51
N THR A 295 -23.84 -7.70 24.86
CA THR A 295 -23.81 -8.30 23.52
C THR A 295 -23.98 -9.82 23.60
N PRO A 296 -24.37 -10.49 22.50
CA PRO A 296 -24.05 -11.91 22.32
C PRO A 296 -22.52 -12.08 22.16
N TYR A 297 -22.07 -13.33 22.01
CA TYR A 297 -20.69 -13.60 21.58
C TYR A 297 -20.46 -13.07 20.17
N LEU A 298 -19.45 -12.22 20.01
CA LEU A 298 -19.08 -11.61 18.75
C LEU A 298 -17.70 -12.11 18.34
N ALA A 299 -17.56 -12.57 17.09
CA ALA A 299 -16.27 -12.85 16.47
C ALA A 299 -15.71 -11.58 15.82
N ARG A 300 -14.39 -11.56 15.59
CA ARG A 300 -13.74 -10.49 14.81
C ARG A 300 -14.37 -10.45 13.40
N GLY A 301 -14.80 -9.26 12.96
CA GLY A 301 -15.52 -9.08 11.69
C GLY A 301 -17.03 -9.39 11.72
N GLY A 302 -17.59 -9.71 12.89
CA GLY A 302 -19.04 -9.86 13.08
C GLY A 302 -19.82 -8.53 13.02
N ALA A 303 -21.08 -8.56 13.46
CA ALA A 303 -21.90 -7.36 13.59
C ALA A 303 -22.14 -7.00 15.06
N PHE A 304 -21.81 -5.77 15.45
CA PHE A 304 -22.14 -5.26 16.78
C PHE A 304 -23.61 -4.78 16.79
N PRO A 305 -24.46 -5.29 17.68
CA PRO A 305 -25.89 -4.94 17.70
C PRO A 305 -26.14 -3.52 18.22
N GLY A 306 -27.24 -2.90 17.78
CA GLY A 306 -27.78 -1.68 18.43
C GLY A 306 -27.09 -0.35 18.08
N THR A 307 -26.24 -0.31 17.04
CA THR A 307 -25.53 0.89 16.59
C THR A 307 -25.21 0.86 15.10
N THR A 308 -25.08 2.03 14.48
CA THR A 308 -24.57 2.17 13.10
C THR A 308 -23.04 2.20 13.04
N GLY A 309 -22.35 2.42 14.17
CA GLY A 309 -20.89 2.41 14.30
C GLY A 309 -20.31 1.08 14.78
N GLY A 310 -20.99 -0.03 14.51
CA GLY A 310 -20.66 -1.34 15.08
C GLY A 310 -19.26 -1.87 14.72
N ALA A 311 -18.74 -1.56 13.53
CA ALA A 311 -17.40 -1.94 13.13
C ALA A 311 -16.32 -1.31 14.02
N THR A 312 -16.45 -0.01 14.34
CA THR A 312 -15.53 0.71 15.23
C THR A 312 -15.54 0.12 16.64
N LEU A 313 -16.73 -0.27 17.14
CA LEU A 313 -16.85 -0.91 18.45
C LEU A 313 -16.23 -2.29 18.48
N LEU A 314 -16.38 -3.09 17.42
CA LEU A 314 -15.72 -4.40 17.35
C LEU A 314 -14.21 -4.26 17.38
N GLU A 315 -13.63 -3.39 16.55
CA GLU A 315 -12.18 -3.18 16.55
C GLU A 315 -11.68 -2.76 17.94
N ALA A 316 -12.32 -1.78 18.58
CA ALA A 316 -11.95 -1.34 19.92
C ALA A 316 -12.15 -2.43 20.99
N GLY A 317 -13.25 -3.19 20.93
CA GLY A 317 -13.54 -4.28 21.87
C GLY A 317 -12.53 -5.42 21.77
N PHE A 318 -12.05 -5.73 20.56
CA PHE A 318 -11.04 -6.75 20.33
C PHE A 318 -9.61 -6.32 20.72
N LEU A 319 -9.41 -5.05 21.14
CA LEU A 319 -8.17 -4.58 21.77
C LEU A 319 -8.18 -4.72 23.31
N LEU A 320 -9.36 -4.95 23.91
CA LEU A 320 -9.48 -5.12 25.36
C LEU A 320 -8.85 -6.43 25.83
N THR A 321 -8.38 -6.47 27.06
CA THR A 321 -7.85 -7.70 27.68
C THR A 321 -8.42 -7.86 29.08
N PRO A 322 -8.34 -9.03 29.71
CA PRO A 322 -8.74 -9.19 31.11
C PRO A 322 -8.03 -8.20 32.07
N GLU A 323 -6.82 -7.78 31.75
CA GLU A 323 -6.04 -6.80 32.51
C GLU A 323 -6.46 -5.35 32.21
N LYS A 324 -7.00 -5.10 31.01
CA LYS A 324 -7.54 -3.80 30.58
C LYS A 324 -8.94 -4.00 29.99
N PRO A 325 -9.95 -4.30 30.83
CA PRO A 325 -11.24 -4.76 30.35
C PRO A 325 -12.15 -3.61 29.94
N VAL A 326 -11.83 -2.33 30.21
CA VAL A 326 -12.69 -1.18 29.85
C VAL A 326 -12.03 -0.39 28.72
N SER A 327 -12.79 -0.08 27.67
CA SER A 327 -12.33 0.76 26.57
C SER A 327 -12.31 2.23 26.97
N ASP A 328 -11.65 3.04 26.15
CA ASP A 328 -11.89 4.48 26.19
C ASP A 328 -13.30 4.80 25.68
N TYR A 329 -13.73 6.06 25.80
CA TYR A 329 -14.97 6.49 25.16
C TYR A 329 -14.77 6.58 23.64
N ILE A 330 -15.52 5.75 22.91
CA ILE A 330 -15.42 5.62 21.46
C ILE A 330 -16.44 6.54 20.82
N ALA A 331 -15.99 7.45 19.96
CA ALA A 331 -16.86 8.34 19.22
C ALA A 331 -17.64 7.58 18.13
N LEU A 332 -18.97 7.71 18.16
CA LEU A 332 -19.90 7.16 17.17
C LEU A 332 -20.67 8.28 16.47
N PRO A 333 -21.27 8.05 15.29
CA PRO A 333 -22.14 9.03 14.63
C PRO A 333 -23.28 9.56 15.52
N GLU A 334 -23.85 8.67 16.35
CA GLU A 334 -24.95 8.93 17.25
C GLU A 334 -24.54 9.44 18.65
N GLY A 335 -23.24 9.51 18.96
CA GLY A 335 -22.76 9.93 20.28
C GLY A 335 -21.45 9.26 20.67
N PHE A 336 -21.42 8.61 21.83
CA PHE A 336 -20.26 7.87 22.33
C PHE A 336 -20.68 6.51 22.89
N ALA A 337 -19.76 5.55 22.89
CA ALA A 337 -19.94 4.28 23.56
C ALA A 337 -18.69 3.87 24.30
N ILE A 338 -18.88 3.15 25.40
CA ILE A 338 -17.80 2.61 26.24
C ILE A 338 -18.08 1.12 26.38
N LEU A 339 -17.06 0.31 26.10
CA LEU A 339 -17.13 -1.14 26.14
C LEU A 339 -16.43 -1.67 27.38
N HIS A 340 -16.98 -2.74 27.92
CA HIS A 340 -16.35 -3.55 28.94
C HIS A 340 -16.29 -5.00 28.45
N LEU A 341 -15.10 -5.58 28.46
CA LEU A 341 -14.86 -6.97 28.15
C LEU A 341 -15.41 -7.83 29.28
N ARG A 342 -16.49 -8.55 28.98
CA ARG A 342 -17.16 -9.41 29.94
C ARG A 342 -16.58 -10.82 29.95
N GLU A 343 -16.35 -11.37 28.76
CA GLU A 343 -15.91 -12.75 28.59
C GLU A 343 -15.14 -12.93 27.28
N VAL A 344 -14.07 -13.71 27.32
CA VAL A 344 -13.31 -14.16 26.15
C VAL A 344 -13.50 -15.66 26.02
N GLN A 345 -14.06 -16.09 24.89
CA GLN A 345 -14.11 -17.48 24.49
C GLN A 345 -12.95 -17.74 23.52
N PRO A 346 -11.94 -18.54 23.92
CA PRO A 346 -10.77 -18.78 23.08
C PRO A 346 -11.14 -19.56 21.81
N PRO A 347 -10.30 -19.48 20.75
CA PRO A 347 -10.47 -20.32 19.58
C PRO A 347 -10.59 -21.79 19.98
N THR A 348 -11.59 -22.46 19.43
CA THR A 348 -11.87 -23.86 19.78
C THR A 348 -12.01 -24.68 18.50
N VAL A 349 -11.19 -25.72 18.36
CA VAL A 349 -11.26 -26.63 17.22
C VAL A 349 -12.62 -27.32 17.20
N ARG A 350 -13.36 -27.17 16.09
CA ARG A 350 -14.66 -27.85 15.94
C ARG A 350 -14.42 -29.34 15.74
N PRO A 351 -15.09 -30.24 16.49
CA PRO A 351 -14.90 -31.69 16.34
C PRO A 351 -15.04 -32.16 14.89
N PHE A 352 -14.17 -33.08 14.44
CA PHE A 352 -14.15 -33.57 13.06
C PHE A 352 -15.55 -33.94 12.52
N GLU A 353 -16.39 -34.61 13.32
CA GLU A 353 -17.73 -35.01 12.91
C GLU A 353 -18.66 -33.82 12.58
N SER A 354 -18.49 -32.66 13.24
CA SER A 354 -19.30 -31.47 12.98
C SER A 354 -18.84 -30.69 11.74
N VAL A 355 -17.59 -30.88 11.30
CA VAL A 355 -16.99 -30.21 10.15
C VAL A 355 -16.64 -31.15 9.00
N LYS A 356 -17.05 -32.43 9.06
CA LYS A 356 -16.66 -33.47 8.10
C LYS A 356 -16.89 -33.09 6.64
N ALA A 357 -18.01 -32.43 6.33
CA ALA A 357 -18.31 -31.95 4.98
C ALA A 357 -17.36 -30.85 4.51
N GLU A 358 -17.00 -29.91 5.39
CA GLU A 358 -16.04 -28.84 5.14
C GLU A 358 -14.63 -29.40 4.95
N VAL A 359 -14.23 -30.33 5.82
CA VAL A 359 -12.96 -31.06 5.71
C VAL A 359 -12.89 -31.82 4.39
N ARG A 360 -13.95 -32.51 3.98
CA ARG A 360 -14.02 -33.23 2.70
C ARG A 360 -13.82 -32.30 1.52
N ALA A 361 -14.49 -31.14 1.49
CA ALA A 361 -14.34 -30.16 0.42
C ALA A 361 -12.92 -29.57 0.39
N ALA A 362 -12.38 -29.21 1.55
CA ALA A 362 -11.04 -28.67 1.70
C ALA A 362 -9.95 -29.67 1.29
N TYR A 363 -10.08 -30.93 1.72
CA TYR A 363 -9.20 -32.03 1.35
C TYR A 363 -9.23 -32.27 -0.16
N LEU A 364 -10.43 -32.40 -0.73
CA LEU A 364 -10.58 -32.61 -2.17
C LEU A 364 -9.93 -31.47 -2.97
N ALA A 365 -10.16 -30.21 -2.59
CA ALA A 365 -9.56 -29.06 -3.25
C ALA A 365 -8.01 -29.08 -3.16
N SER A 366 -7.49 -29.33 -1.96
CA SER A 366 -6.04 -29.39 -1.71
C SER A 366 -5.36 -30.51 -2.50
N GLU A 367 -5.90 -31.73 -2.42
CA GLU A 367 -5.36 -32.90 -3.13
C GLU A 367 -5.51 -32.75 -4.64
N THR A 368 -6.61 -32.17 -5.11
CA THR A 368 -6.80 -31.90 -6.54
C THR A 368 -5.74 -30.94 -7.05
N SER A 369 -5.48 -29.85 -6.33
CA SER A 369 -4.43 -28.88 -6.70
C SER A 369 -3.05 -29.54 -6.75
N LEU A 370 -2.68 -30.29 -5.72
CA LEU A 370 -1.39 -30.97 -5.64
C LEU A 370 -1.20 -31.98 -6.78
N ARG A 371 -2.20 -32.84 -7.01
CA ARG A 371 -2.13 -33.87 -8.06
C ARG A 371 -2.21 -33.27 -9.47
N LEU A 372 -2.99 -32.20 -9.66
CA LEU A 372 -3.06 -31.47 -10.93
C LEU A 372 -1.70 -30.87 -11.27
N GLN A 373 -1.04 -30.26 -10.28
CA GLN A 373 0.32 -29.73 -10.44
C GLN A 373 1.30 -30.84 -10.84
N ALA A 374 1.37 -31.92 -10.06
CA ALA A 374 2.28 -33.03 -10.34
C ALA A 374 2.00 -33.69 -11.70
N ALA A 375 0.73 -33.90 -12.07
CA ALA A 375 0.36 -34.48 -13.35
C ALA A 375 0.74 -33.55 -14.52
N GLY A 376 0.51 -32.25 -14.37
CA GLY A 376 0.84 -31.24 -15.36
C GLY A 376 2.34 -31.08 -15.58
N GLU A 377 3.12 -30.99 -14.51
CA GLU A 377 4.60 -30.92 -14.58
C GLU A 377 5.19 -32.17 -15.26
N ASN A 378 4.70 -33.36 -14.90
CA ASN A 378 5.11 -34.60 -15.56
C ASN A 378 4.72 -34.64 -17.05
N LEU A 379 3.57 -34.04 -17.40
CA LEU A 379 3.15 -33.92 -18.80
C LEU A 379 4.08 -32.95 -19.58
N VAL A 380 4.41 -31.78 -19.01
CA VAL A 380 5.36 -30.83 -19.60
C VAL A 380 6.70 -31.52 -19.90
N LEU A 381 7.25 -32.25 -18.93
CA LEU A 381 8.52 -32.97 -19.09
C LEU A 381 8.46 -34.01 -20.22
N ARG A 382 7.37 -34.78 -20.30
CA ARG A 382 7.17 -35.75 -21.39
C ARG A 382 7.06 -35.06 -22.74
N LEU A 383 6.24 -34.02 -22.87
CA LEU A 383 6.07 -33.28 -24.12
C LEU A 383 7.40 -32.68 -24.60
N ARG A 384 8.17 -32.05 -23.71
CA ARG A 384 9.50 -31.50 -24.03
C ARG A 384 10.47 -32.60 -24.49
N LYS A 385 10.48 -33.76 -23.82
CA LYS A 385 11.33 -34.90 -24.19
C LYS A 385 10.99 -35.44 -25.58
N GLU A 386 9.71 -35.58 -25.89
CA GLU A 386 9.25 -36.08 -27.20
C GLU A 386 9.62 -35.13 -28.33
N LEU A 387 9.43 -33.82 -28.14
CA LEU A 387 9.85 -32.81 -29.12
C LEU A 387 11.38 -32.76 -29.28
N ALA A 388 12.14 -32.88 -28.20
CA ALA A 388 13.60 -32.95 -28.26
C ALA A 388 14.11 -34.21 -28.99
N ALA A 389 13.31 -35.29 -29.02
CA ALA A 389 13.59 -36.49 -29.80
C ALA A 389 13.18 -36.35 -31.29
N GLY A 390 12.76 -35.15 -31.74
CA GLY A 390 12.38 -34.87 -33.13
C GLY A 390 10.96 -35.31 -33.49
N ARG A 391 10.12 -35.72 -32.53
CA ARG A 391 8.72 -36.02 -32.80
C ARG A 391 7.92 -34.74 -33.05
N THR A 392 6.85 -34.84 -33.84
CA THR A 392 5.93 -33.72 -34.04
C THR A 392 5.08 -33.49 -32.78
N TRP A 393 4.52 -32.29 -32.64
CA TRP A 393 3.60 -31.98 -31.53
C TRP A 393 2.42 -32.95 -31.46
N ALA A 394 1.83 -33.29 -32.61
CA ALA A 394 0.73 -34.26 -32.69
C ALA A 394 1.14 -35.66 -32.17
N GLN A 395 2.35 -36.12 -32.49
CA GLN A 395 2.89 -37.38 -31.99
C GLN A 395 3.17 -37.33 -30.48
N ALA A 396 3.74 -36.23 -29.98
CA ALA A 396 4.03 -36.04 -28.56
C ALA A 396 2.74 -36.07 -27.72
N VAL A 397 1.70 -35.35 -28.16
CA VAL A 397 0.38 -35.30 -27.51
C VAL A 397 -0.34 -36.65 -27.55
N ALA A 398 -0.25 -37.36 -28.67
CA ALA A 398 -0.82 -38.70 -28.80
C ALA A 398 -0.14 -39.71 -27.85
N ALA A 399 1.20 -39.66 -27.74
CA ALA A 399 1.97 -40.53 -26.85
C ALA A 399 1.69 -40.25 -25.36
N SER A 400 1.34 -39.01 -25.01
CA SER A 400 0.94 -38.67 -23.64
C SER A 400 -0.51 -39.02 -23.30
N GLY A 401 -1.31 -39.44 -24.27
CA GLY A 401 -2.74 -39.74 -24.09
C GLY A 401 -3.59 -38.50 -23.84
N THR A 402 -3.12 -37.32 -24.26
CA THR A 402 -3.79 -36.04 -24.03
C THR A 402 -4.38 -35.47 -25.32
N ARG A 403 -5.14 -34.39 -25.22
CA ARG A 403 -5.68 -33.67 -26.38
C ARG A 403 -5.13 -32.25 -26.42
N SER A 404 -4.89 -31.77 -27.62
CA SER A 404 -4.43 -30.41 -27.89
C SER A 404 -5.39 -29.73 -28.85
N THR A 405 -5.61 -28.44 -28.63
CA THR A 405 -6.43 -27.58 -29.49
C THR A 405 -5.53 -26.53 -30.11
N ALA A 406 -5.51 -26.45 -31.44
CA ALA A 406 -4.83 -25.36 -32.14
C ALA A 406 -5.69 -24.09 -32.05
N LEU A 407 -5.08 -22.97 -31.66
CA LEU A 407 -5.74 -21.67 -31.65
C LEU A 407 -5.66 -21.03 -33.05
N PRO A 408 -6.68 -20.23 -33.46
CA PRO A 408 -6.57 -19.40 -34.64
C PRO A 408 -5.32 -18.52 -34.57
N ALA A 409 -4.63 -18.31 -35.71
CA ALA A 409 -3.40 -17.53 -35.72
C ALA A 409 -3.65 -16.06 -35.36
N PHE A 410 -2.81 -15.48 -34.50
CA PHE A 410 -2.95 -14.09 -34.05
C PHE A 410 -1.60 -13.43 -33.76
N ALA A 411 -1.52 -12.10 -33.86
CA ALA A 411 -0.35 -11.35 -33.40
C ALA A 411 -0.51 -10.99 -31.91
N PRO A 412 0.54 -11.08 -31.06
CA PRO A 412 0.42 -10.74 -29.63
C PRO A 412 -0.14 -9.34 -29.33
N ALA A 413 0.17 -8.35 -30.18
CA ALA A 413 -0.37 -6.99 -30.07
C ALA A 413 -1.90 -6.93 -30.26
N GLU A 414 -2.46 -7.80 -31.11
CA GLU A 414 -3.91 -7.92 -31.33
C GLU A 414 -4.53 -8.83 -30.24
N GLY A 415 -3.87 -9.96 -30.00
CA GLY A 415 -4.28 -11.04 -29.11
C GLY A 415 -5.21 -12.05 -29.78
N PRO A 416 -5.51 -13.16 -29.09
CA PRO A 416 -6.36 -14.22 -29.62
C PRO A 416 -7.84 -13.80 -29.63
N ASP A 417 -8.67 -14.57 -30.35
CA ASP A 417 -10.13 -14.51 -30.20
C ASP A 417 -10.48 -14.72 -28.71
N PRO A 418 -11.26 -13.84 -28.06
CA PRO A 418 -11.67 -13.99 -26.66
C PRO A 418 -12.36 -15.32 -26.34
N LYS A 419 -12.92 -16.01 -27.35
CA LYS A 419 -13.53 -17.35 -27.21
C LYS A 419 -12.49 -18.48 -27.23
N SER A 420 -11.24 -18.17 -27.52
CA SER A 420 -10.15 -19.15 -27.52
C SER A 420 -9.92 -19.71 -26.12
N PRO A 421 -9.53 -20.99 -26.00
CA PRO A 421 -9.17 -21.58 -24.72
C PRO A 421 -8.08 -20.76 -24.02
N ALA A 422 -8.37 -20.31 -22.79
CA ALA A 422 -7.46 -19.50 -21.98
C ALA A 422 -6.84 -18.31 -22.74
N ALA A 423 -7.68 -17.53 -23.43
CA ALA A 423 -7.28 -16.39 -24.28
C ALA A 423 -6.25 -15.45 -23.62
N ASP A 424 -6.41 -15.13 -22.33
CA ASP A 424 -5.47 -14.26 -21.61
C ASP A 424 -4.10 -14.90 -21.43
N LEU A 425 -4.05 -16.19 -21.04
CA LEU A 425 -2.79 -16.94 -20.94
C LEU A 425 -2.16 -17.13 -22.32
N ALA A 426 -2.95 -17.40 -23.34
CA ALA A 426 -2.49 -17.53 -24.72
C ALA A 426 -1.86 -16.22 -25.21
N ARG A 427 -2.43 -15.05 -24.90
CA ARG A 427 -1.83 -13.73 -25.21
C ARG A 427 -0.47 -13.57 -24.54
N VAL A 428 -0.37 -13.89 -23.25
CA VAL A 428 0.91 -13.83 -22.52
C VAL A 428 1.93 -14.76 -23.16
N MET A 429 1.55 -16.01 -23.43
CA MET A 429 2.45 -17.00 -24.01
C MET A 429 2.88 -16.68 -25.43
N ALA A 430 2.01 -16.04 -26.20
CA ALA A 430 2.33 -15.56 -27.52
C ALA A 430 3.45 -14.51 -27.53
N SER A 431 3.68 -13.80 -26.41
CA SER A 431 4.76 -12.81 -26.29
C SER A 431 6.07 -13.38 -25.74
N GLN A 432 6.02 -14.48 -24.99
CA GLN A 432 7.17 -15.02 -24.23
C GLN A 432 7.70 -16.36 -24.75
N LEU A 433 6.84 -17.19 -25.36
CA LEU A 433 7.22 -18.53 -25.79
C LEU A 433 7.88 -18.50 -27.18
N GLU A 434 9.05 -19.11 -27.29
CA GLU A 434 9.76 -19.25 -28.57
C GLU A 434 9.16 -20.36 -29.45
N PRO A 435 9.25 -20.25 -30.80
CA PRO A 435 8.86 -21.32 -31.70
C PRO A 435 9.51 -22.68 -31.37
N GLY A 436 8.72 -23.75 -31.44
CA GLY A 436 9.12 -25.10 -31.09
C GLY A 436 9.11 -25.42 -29.59
N LYS A 437 8.94 -24.43 -28.70
CA LYS A 437 8.98 -24.64 -27.24
C LYS A 437 7.60 -24.98 -26.66
N VAL A 438 7.64 -25.50 -25.44
CA VAL A 438 6.46 -25.83 -24.62
C VAL A 438 6.56 -25.04 -23.33
N SER A 439 5.47 -24.37 -22.94
CA SER A 439 5.39 -23.63 -21.68
C SER A 439 5.54 -24.54 -20.47
N ASP A 440 5.78 -23.94 -19.31
CA ASP A 440 5.53 -24.61 -18.04
C ASP A 440 4.02 -24.76 -17.80
N LEU A 441 3.66 -25.47 -16.73
CA LEU A 441 2.27 -25.64 -16.33
C LEU A 441 1.70 -24.31 -15.83
N MET A 442 0.54 -23.93 -16.36
CA MET A 442 -0.16 -22.71 -15.95
C MET A 442 -1.48 -23.09 -15.26
N PRO A 443 -1.50 -23.16 -13.92
CA PRO A 443 -2.74 -23.41 -13.18
C PRO A 443 -3.67 -22.22 -13.25
N THR A 444 -4.97 -22.51 -13.37
CA THR A 444 -6.09 -21.57 -13.35
C THR A 444 -7.19 -22.15 -12.46
N ASP A 445 -8.23 -21.38 -12.18
CA ASP A 445 -9.35 -21.87 -11.38
C ASP A 445 -10.02 -23.09 -12.04
N GLY A 446 -9.85 -24.25 -11.39
CA GLY A 446 -10.42 -25.53 -11.80
C GLY A 446 -9.75 -26.21 -13.00
N ARG A 447 -8.67 -25.66 -13.59
CA ARG A 447 -8.00 -26.22 -14.78
C ARG A 447 -6.52 -25.85 -14.81
N ALA A 448 -5.73 -26.60 -15.56
CA ALA A 448 -4.35 -26.20 -15.88
C ALA A 448 -4.11 -26.26 -17.39
N TRP A 449 -3.23 -25.37 -17.86
CA TRP A 449 -2.94 -25.20 -19.28
C TRP A 449 -1.46 -25.39 -19.57
N ILE A 450 -1.17 -25.98 -20.72
CA ILE A 450 0.17 -26.07 -21.30
C ILE A 450 0.06 -25.59 -22.74
N PHE A 451 0.96 -24.70 -23.15
CA PHE A 451 1.00 -24.17 -24.50
C PHE A 451 2.24 -24.65 -25.25
N HIS A 452 2.08 -24.88 -26.54
CA HIS A 452 3.18 -25.09 -27.47
C HIS A 452 3.11 -24.05 -28.58
N MET A 453 4.24 -23.40 -28.85
CA MET A 453 4.38 -22.49 -29.98
C MET A 453 4.82 -23.27 -31.20
N GLU A 454 3.92 -23.53 -32.13
CA GLU A 454 4.28 -24.22 -33.37
C GLU A 454 5.13 -23.33 -34.26
N SER A 455 4.68 -22.09 -34.48
CA SER A 455 5.36 -21.16 -35.36
C SER A 455 5.06 -19.71 -35.03
N ARG A 456 5.96 -18.83 -35.47
CA ARG A 456 5.78 -17.38 -35.52
C ARG A 456 6.13 -16.91 -36.92
N ALA A 457 5.16 -16.34 -37.62
CA ALA A 457 5.38 -15.72 -38.91
C ALA A 457 6.08 -14.37 -38.75
N THR A 458 6.83 -13.96 -39.77
CA THR A 458 7.35 -12.59 -39.86
C THR A 458 6.19 -11.59 -39.95
N PRO A 459 6.20 -10.47 -39.21
CA PRO A 459 5.21 -9.41 -39.33
C PRO A 459 5.11 -8.86 -40.76
N ASP A 460 3.96 -8.28 -41.08
CA ASP A 460 3.74 -7.60 -42.35
C ASP A 460 4.78 -6.46 -42.54
N PRO A 461 5.57 -6.47 -43.63
CA PRO A 461 6.49 -5.39 -43.96
C PRO A 461 5.84 -4.01 -44.01
N ALA A 462 4.56 -3.90 -44.38
CA ALA A 462 3.84 -2.63 -44.42
C ALA A 462 3.68 -1.96 -43.04
N LEU A 463 3.64 -2.76 -41.97
CA LEU A 463 3.55 -2.25 -40.60
C LEU A 463 4.91 -1.72 -40.10
N ARG A 464 6.01 -2.20 -40.68
CA ARG A 464 7.38 -1.93 -40.21
C ARG A 464 7.69 -0.43 -40.16
N GLU A 465 7.41 0.29 -41.24
CA GLU A 465 7.74 1.72 -41.36
C GLU A 465 6.97 2.60 -40.37
N SER A 466 5.71 2.25 -40.10
CA SER A 466 4.85 3.02 -39.19
C SER A 466 5.07 2.69 -37.71
N ILE A 467 5.49 1.46 -37.39
CA ILE A 467 5.57 0.95 -36.01
C ILE A 467 6.97 1.07 -35.42
N LEU A 468 8.03 0.74 -36.17
CA LEU A 468 9.40 0.71 -35.64
C LEU A 468 9.82 2.03 -34.97
N PRO A 469 9.54 3.23 -35.52
CA PRO A 469 9.91 4.48 -34.87
C PRO A 469 9.22 4.65 -33.50
N ARG A 470 7.92 4.33 -33.42
CA ARG A 470 7.14 4.42 -32.17
C ARG A 470 7.61 3.40 -31.14
N LEU A 471 7.86 2.16 -31.59
CA LEU A 471 8.37 1.10 -30.72
C LEU A 471 9.76 1.43 -30.18
N ARG A 472 10.66 1.97 -31.01
CA ARG A 472 11.97 2.45 -30.58
C ARG A 472 11.85 3.53 -29.51
N GLN A 473 10.97 4.51 -29.72
CA GLN A 473 10.74 5.58 -28.75
C GLN A 473 10.20 5.03 -27.43
N GLN A 474 9.25 4.09 -27.48
CA GLN A 474 8.70 3.45 -26.28
C GLN A 474 9.76 2.65 -25.51
N LEU A 475 10.55 1.83 -26.20
CA LEU A 475 11.65 1.08 -25.57
C LEU A 475 12.70 2.01 -24.98
N LEU A 476 13.00 3.14 -25.65
CA LEU A 476 13.93 4.14 -25.13
C LEU A 476 13.38 4.78 -23.85
N GLN A 477 12.11 5.16 -23.82
CA GLN A 477 11.45 5.70 -22.62
C GLN A 477 11.46 4.70 -21.47
N GLN A 478 11.18 3.43 -21.73
CA GLN A 478 11.28 2.36 -20.74
C GLN A 478 12.71 2.21 -20.20
N ARG A 479 13.71 2.23 -21.09
CA ARG A 479 15.13 2.15 -20.70
C ARG A 479 15.56 3.34 -19.85
N GLN A 480 15.09 4.54 -20.19
CA GLN A 480 15.35 5.77 -19.45
C GLN A 480 14.74 5.73 -18.05
N ALA A 481 13.50 5.24 -17.92
CA ALA A 481 12.83 5.06 -16.64
C ALA A 481 13.58 4.04 -15.76
N GLN A 482 13.93 2.87 -16.33
CA GLN A 482 14.68 1.83 -15.61
C GLN A 482 16.02 2.36 -15.08
N LEU A 483 16.78 3.07 -15.92
CA LEU A 483 18.06 3.65 -15.50
C LEU A 483 17.91 4.65 -14.35
N GLN A 484 16.86 5.46 -14.38
CA GLN A 484 16.55 6.39 -13.29
C GLN A 484 16.22 5.64 -11.99
N GLU A 485 15.37 4.61 -12.06
CA GLU A 485 15.00 3.82 -10.89
C GLU A 485 16.20 3.08 -10.30
N ASP A 486 16.99 2.40 -11.13
CA ASP A 486 18.19 1.68 -10.71
C ASP A 486 19.22 2.63 -10.07
N TRP A 487 19.39 3.81 -10.66
CA TRP A 487 20.29 4.83 -10.12
C TRP A 487 19.81 5.32 -8.76
N LEU A 488 18.53 5.66 -8.60
CA LEU A 488 17.95 6.11 -7.32
C LEU A 488 18.02 5.02 -6.25
N ALA A 489 17.74 3.77 -6.61
CA ALA A 489 17.88 2.61 -5.73
C ALA A 489 19.34 2.44 -5.28
N SER A 490 20.30 2.60 -6.20
CA SER A 490 21.72 2.53 -5.86
C SER A 490 22.14 3.64 -4.88
N ARG A 491 21.61 4.86 -5.04
CA ARG A 491 21.91 6.00 -4.16
C ARG A 491 21.31 5.83 -2.77
N SER A 492 20.12 5.27 -2.70
CA SER A 492 19.44 4.96 -1.43
C SER A 492 20.18 3.90 -0.60
N ARG A 493 20.95 3.01 -1.25
CA ARG A 493 21.73 1.94 -0.60
C ARG A 493 23.17 2.32 -0.26
N LEU A 494 23.60 3.56 -0.54
CA LEU A 494 24.97 3.98 -0.23
C LEU A 494 25.25 3.96 1.29
N PRO A 495 26.48 3.63 1.71
CA PRO A 495 26.86 3.70 3.12
C PRO A 495 26.57 5.08 3.72
N GLY A 496 25.88 5.10 4.86
CA GLY A 496 25.46 6.32 5.54
C GLY A 496 24.23 7.01 4.94
N THR A 497 23.56 6.41 3.95
CA THR A 497 22.24 6.85 3.49
C THR A 497 21.14 6.05 4.19
N VAL A 498 20.21 6.75 4.84
CA VAL A 498 19.06 6.20 5.55
C VAL A 498 17.85 7.05 5.18
N ALA A 499 16.80 6.44 4.63
CA ALA A 499 15.58 7.16 4.30
C ALA A 499 14.76 7.48 5.57
N PRO A 500 13.91 8.51 5.55
CA PRO A 500 13.01 8.80 6.66
C PRO A 500 12.09 7.61 6.98
N ASP A 501 11.92 7.32 8.28
CA ASP A 501 11.00 6.29 8.75
C ASP A 501 9.56 6.52 8.23
N GLY A 502 8.90 5.45 7.78
CA GLY A 502 7.53 5.49 7.26
C GLY A 502 7.39 5.80 5.76
N LEU A 503 8.46 6.19 5.06
CA LEU A 503 8.44 6.36 3.59
C LEU A 503 8.63 5.04 2.81
N LEU A 504 9.31 4.05 3.40
CA LEU A 504 9.74 2.82 2.71
C LEU A 504 9.17 1.51 3.29
N ARG A 505 8.26 1.54 4.27
CA ARG A 505 7.81 0.30 4.95
C ARG A 505 6.94 -0.64 4.11
N GLU A 506 6.57 -0.29 2.87
CA GLU A 506 5.66 -1.13 2.05
C GLU A 506 6.07 -1.31 0.58
N THR A 507 7.21 -0.78 0.12
CA THR A 507 7.61 -0.91 -1.31
C THR A 507 8.67 -1.98 -1.58
N LEU A 508 9.05 -2.77 -0.58
CA LEU A 508 10.02 -3.88 -0.70
C LEU A 508 9.54 -5.18 -0.04
N ASN A 509 8.25 -5.50 -0.16
CA ASN A 509 7.73 -6.85 0.11
C ASN A 509 6.97 -7.39 -1.10
#